data_AF-A0A0V8RXF5-F1
#
_entry.id   AF-A0A0V8RXF5-F1
#
_cell.length_a   1.000
_cell.length_b   1.000
_cell.length_c   1.000
_cell.angle_alpha   90.00
_cell.angle_beta   90.00
_cell.angle_gamma   90.00
#
_symmetry.space_group_name_H-M   'P 1'
#
loop_
_entity.id
_entity.type
_entity.pdbx_description
1 polymer ?
#
loop_
_entity_poly.entity_id
_entity_poly.type
_entity_poly.pdbx_seq_one_letter_code
_entity_poly.pdbx_strand_id
1 'polypeptide(L)'
;MAVLLVVSPVFGVILADKLGYHEPLDVAAEKLGLQERSLGEWTPFSDYTFPGLPDTLGYIVAGAVGVAVILAIGYVAARRVGR
;
A
#
# COMPACT_ATOMS: atom_id res chain seq x y z
N MET A 1 -1.71 13.31 8.41
CA MET A 1 -2.16 11.93 8.15
C MET A 1 -3.43 11.90 7.32
N ALA A 2 -4.57 12.46 7.78
CA ALA A 2 -5.85 12.39 7.05
C ALA A 2 -5.80 12.94 5.61
N VAL A 3 -5.20 14.11 5.38
CA VAL A 3 -5.06 14.68 4.03
C VAL A 3 -4.25 13.77 3.11
N LEU A 4 -3.14 13.20 3.59
CA LEU A 4 -2.30 12.28 2.83
C LEU A 4 -3.04 10.98 2.50
N LEU A 5 -3.89 10.50 3.41
CA LEU A 5 -4.69 9.28 3.21
C LEU A 5 -5.70 9.45 2.06
N VAL A 6 -6.24 10.65 1.88
CA VAL A 6 -7.19 10.96 0.79
C VAL A 6 -6.43 11.23 -0.52
N VAL A 7 -5.28 11.90 -0.43
CA VAL A 7 -4.47 12.24 -1.60
C VAL A 7 -3.78 11.01 -2.19
N SER A 8 -3.33 10.06 -1.37
CA SER A 8 -2.58 8.90 -1.87
C SER A 8 -3.32 8.04 -2.90
N PRO A 9 -4.61 7.64 -2.74
CA PRO A 9 -5.30 6.85 -3.76
C PRO A 9 -5.57 7.63 -5.06
N VAL A 10 -5.68 8.96 -4.97
CA VAL A 10 -5.80 9.81 -6.16
C VAL A 10 -4.55 9.69 -7.04
N PHE A 11 -3.36 9.71 -6.44
CA PHE A 11 -2.11 9.57 -7.18
C PHE A 11 -1.75 8.11 -7.49
N GLY A 12 -1.84 7.24 -6.49
CA GLY A 12 -1.35 5.86 -6.53
C GLY A 12 -2.23 4.90 -7.35
N VAL A 13 -3.51 5.22 -7.56
CA VAL A 13 -4.40 4.39 -8.36
C VAL A 13 -4.99 5.18 -9.52
N ILE A 14 -5.71 6.26 -9.23
CA ILE A 14 -6.49 6.97 -10.27
C ILE A 14 -5.58 7.64 -11.32
N LEU A 15 -4.54 8.35 -10.87
CA LEU A 15 -3.64 9.06 -11.79
C LEU A 15 -2.64 8.11 -12.45
N ALA A 16 -2.15 7.11 -11.69
CA ALA A 16 -1.26 6.07 -12.22
C ALA A 16 -1.91 5.31 -13.38
N ASP A 17 -3.15 4.84 -13.22
CA ASP A 17 -3.92 4.16 -14.27
C ASP A 17 -4.13 5.06 -15.49
N LYS A 18 -4.54 6.32 -15.27
CA LYS A 18 -4.80 7.26 -16.37
C LYS A 18 -3.58 7.63 -17.18
N LEU A 19 -2.41 7.65 -16.55
CA LEU A 19 -1.14 7.94 -17.21
C LEU A 19 -0.49 6.69 -17.80
N GLY A 20 -1.10 5.51 -17.59
CA GLY A 20 -0.52 4.23 -18.01
C GLY A 20 0.83 3.98 -17.35
N TYR A 21 0.99 4.41 -16.10
CA TYR A 21 2.24 4.21 -15.37
C TYR A 21 2.51 2.70 -15.23
N HIS A 22 3.66 2.26 -15.72
CA HIS A 22 4.18 0.92 -15.51
C HIS A 22 5.49 1.04 -14.74
N GLU A 23 5.71 0.18 -13.76
CA GLU A 23 6.90 0.25 -12.95
C GLU A 23 8.14 -0.06 -13.83
N PRO A 24 9.23 0.73 -13.75
CA PRO A 24 10.40 0.53 -14.62
C PRO A 24 11.02 -0.87 -14.49
N LEU A 25 10.86 -1.48 -13.32
CA LEU A 25 11.34 -2.84 -13.03
C LEU A 25 10.47 -3.89 -13.75
N ASP A 26 9.16 -3.75 -13.75
CA ASP A 26 8.24 -4.65 -14.45
C ASP A 26 8.50 -4.60 -15.96
N VAL A 27 8.68 -3.39 -16.51
CA VAL A 27 9.03 -3.21 -17.93
C VAL A 27 10.38 -3.87 -18.26
N ALA A 28 11.35 -3.81 -17.36
CA ALA A 28 12.64 -4.49 -17.54
C ALA A 28 12.50 -6.01 -17.43
N ALA A 29 11.70 -6.50 -16.49
CA ALA A 29 11.43 -7.92 -16.28
C ALA A 29 10.71 -8.54 -17.49
N GLU A 30 9.69 -7.86 -18.02
CA GLU A 30 8.95 -8.29 -19.22
C GLU A 30 9.86 -8.35 -20.45
N LYS A 31 10.73 -7.35 -20.64
CA LYS A 31 11.76 -7.36 -21.71
C LYS A 31 12.77 -8.51 -21.57
N LEU A 32 13.03 -8.95 -20.34
CA LEU A 32 13.90 -10.08 -20.03
C LEU A 32 13.15 -11.42 -20.04
N GLY A 33 11.84 -11.43 -20.29
CA GLY A 33 11.00 -12.62 -20.25
C GLY A 33 10.87 -13.25 -18.85
N LEU A 34 11.11 -12.46 -17.80
CA LEU A 34 11.01 -12.90 -16.41
C LEU A 34 9.55 -12.89 -15.97
N GLN A 35 9.15 -13.96 -15.28
CA GLN A 35 7.85 -14.00 -14.61
C GLN A 35 7.97 -13.43 -13.19
N GLU A 36 7.04 -12.56 -12.81
CA GLU A 36 6.85 -12.18 -11.42
C GLU A 36 6.54 -13.42 -10.60
N ARG A 37 7.27 -13.56 -9.49
CA ARG A 37 6.97 -14.56 -8.48
C ARG A 37 6.72 -13.83 -7.17
N SER A 38 5.51 -13.95 -6.63
CA SER A 38 5.25 -13.52 -5.25
C SER A 38 6.10 -14.41 -4.33
N LEU A 39 7.24 -13.90 -3.89
CA LEU A 39 8.10 -14.57 -2.92
C LEU A 39 7.45 -14.42 -1.54
N GLY A 40 6.37 -15.16 -1.32
CA GLY A 40 5.63 -15.27 -0.05
C GLY A 40 5.76 -14.04 0.83
N GLU A 41 5.06 -12.97 0.48
CA GLU A 41 5.15 -11.71 1.21
C GLU A 41 4.85 -11.93 2.69
N TRP A 42 5.78 -11.50 3.54
CA TRP A 42 5.67 -11.68 5.00
C TRP A 42 4.56 -10.79 5.61
N THR A 43 4.08 -9.82 4.85
CA THR A 43 3.01 -8.91 5.24
C THR A 43 1.63 -9.51 4.96
N PRO A 44 0.64 -9.29 5.84
CA PRO A 44 -0.70 -9.84 5.68
C PRO A 44 -1.49 -9.26 4.49
N PHE A 45 -1.05 -8.12 3.94
CA PHE A 45 -1.63 -7.50 2.75
C PHE A 45 -0.58 -7.53 1.65
N SER A 46 -0.74 -8.45 0.70
CA SER A 46 0.20 -8.60 -0.42
C SER A 46 -0.10 -7.55 -1.47
N ASP A 47 0.91 -6.82 -1.95
CA ASP A 47 0.75 -5.67 -2.86
C ASP A 47 -0.35 -4.67 -2.46
N TYR A 48 -0.52 -4.45 -1.16
CA TYR A 48 -1.59 -3.59 -0.62
C TYR A 48 -3.02 -4.05 -0.95
N THR A 49 -3.20 -5.30 -1.39
CA THR A 49 -4.52 -5.90 -1.62
C THR A 49 -5.18 -6.28 -0.28
N PHE A 50 -6.50 -6.34 -0.30
CA PHE A 50 -7.29 -6.80 0.84
C PHE A 50 -8.23 -7.92 0.39
N PRO A 51 -8.24 -9.08 1.06
CA PRO A 51 -9.03 -10.22 0.62
C PRO A 51 -10.51 -9.88 0.56
N GLY A 52 -11.14 -10.11 -0.60
CA GLY A 52 -12.56 -9.83 -0.83
C GLY A 52 -12.88 -8.40 -1.26
N LEU A 53 -11.87 -7.54 -1.48
CA LEU A 53 -12.05 -6.19 -2.04
C LEU A 53 -11.34 -6.04 -3.40
N PRO A 54 -11.89 -5.22 -4.31
CA PRO A 54 -11.17 -4.77 -5.51
C PRO A 54 -9.88 -4.04 -5.16
N ASP A 55 -8.85 -4.14 -5.99
CA ASP A 55 -7.49 -3.63 -5.74
C ASP A 55 -7.47 -2.16 -5.29
N THR A 56 -8.25 -1.29 -5.94
CA THR A 56 -8.36 0.13 -5.55
C THR A 56 -8.88 0.31 -4.13
N LEU A 57 -9.90 -0.46 -3.73
CA LEU A 57 -10.47 -0.41 -2.39
C LEU A 57 -9.55 -1.10 -1.38
N GLY A 58 -8.89 -2.18 -1.78
CA GLY A 58 -7.86 -2.87 -1.01
C GLY A 58 -6.74 -1.92 -0.64
N TYR A 59 -6.21 -1.16 -1.60
CA TYR A 59 -5.16 -0.17 -1.40
C TYR A 59 -5.56 0.90 -0.37
N ILE A 60 -6.77 1.44 -0.48
CA ILE A 60 -7.28 2.45 0.46
C ILE A 60 -7.39 1.86 1.87
N VAL A 61 -7.94 0.65 2.00
CA VAL A 61 -8.13 -0.03 3.28
C VAL A 61 -6.79 -0.39 3.91
N ALA A 62 -5.85 -0.95 3.14
CA ALA A 62 -4.50 -1.27 3.59
C ALA A 62 -3.77 -0.01 4.10
N GLY A 63 -3.90 1.11 3.38
CA GLY A 63 -3.38 2.41 3.83
C GLY A 63 -4.00 2.89 5.14
N ALA A 64 -5.33 2.80 5.28
CA ALA A 64 -6.02 3.17 6.50
C ALA A 64 -5.61 2.31 7.71
N VAL A 65 -5.45 1.00 7.49
CA VAL A 65 -4.97 0.06 8.51
C VAL A 65 -3.55 0.41 8.94
N GLY A 66 -2.63 0.69 8.00
CA GLY A 66 -1.27 1.10 8.31
C GLY A 66 -1.21 2.37 9.17
N VAL A 67 -1.99 3.40 8.83
CA VAL A 67 -2.11 4.63 9.63
C VAL A 67 -2.64 4.34 11.03
N ALA A 68 -3.68 3.51 11.14
CA ALA A 68 -4.26 3.14 12.43
C ALA A 68 -3.24 2.42 13.34
N VAL A 69 -2.46 1.50 12.78
CA VAL A 69 -1.40 0.78 13.52
C VAL A 69 -0.33 1.74 14.04
N ILE A 70 0.16 2.66 13.20
CA ILE A 70 1.19 3.63 13.62
C ILE A 70 0.66 4.54 14.74
N LEU A 71 -0.57 5.04 14.61
CA LEU A 71 -1.19 5.87 15.64
C LEU A 71 -1.40 5.10 16.96
N ALA A 72 -1.81 3.83 16.89
CA ALA A 72 -1.98 2.98 18.06
C ALA A 72 -0.66 2.74 18.80
N ILE A 73 0.41 2.43 18.06
CA ILE A 73 1.76 2.27 18.62
C ILE A 73 2.21 3.58 19.27
N GLY A 74 2.08 4.70 18.58
CA GLY A 74 2.46 6.02 19.10
C GLY A 74 1.67 6.39 20.36
N TYR A 75 0.36 6.11 20.38
CA TYR A 75 -0.49 6.34 21.55
C TYR A 75 -0.06 5.49 22.75
N VAL A 76 0.19 4.18 22.54
CA VAL A 76 0.64 3.27 23.60
C VAL A 76 2.01 3.71 24.12
N ALA A 77 2.95 4.05 23.24
CA ALA A 77 4.28 4.53 23.61
C ALA A 77 4.20 5.83 24.43
N ALA A 78 3.46 6.83 23.95
CA ALA A 78 3.27 8.10 24.66
C ALA A 78 2.63 7.89 26.03
N ARG A 79 1.64 6.99 26.15
CA ARG A 79 1.00 6.65 27.43
C ARG A 79 1.92 5.92 28.41
N ARG A 80 2.94 5.21 27.92
CA ARG A 80 3.92 4.50 28.76
C ARG A 80 5.13 5.37 29.12
N VAL A 81 5.50 6.33 28.27
CA VAL A 81 6.63 7.27 28.50
C VAL A 81 6.20 8.49 29.30
N GLY A 82 4.97 8.97 29.12
CA GLY A 82 4.38 10.07 29.91
C GLY A 82 3.82 9.65 31.27
N ARG A 83 4.22 8.48 31.78
CA ARG A 83 3.91 7.96 33.12
C ARG A 83 5.18 7.78 33.92
#